data_AF-A0A0M9FWX9-F1
#
_entry.id   AF-A0A0M9FWX9-F1
#
_cell.length_a   1.000
_cell.length_b   1.000
_cell.length_c   1.000
_cell.angle_alpha   90.00
_cell.angle_beta   90.00
_cell.angle_gamma   90.00
#
_symmetry.space_group_name_H-M   'P 1'
#
loop_
_entity.id
_entity.type
_entity.pdbx_description
1 polymer ?
#
loop_
_entity_poly.entity_id
_entity_poly.type
_entity_poly.pdbx_seq_one_letter_code
_entity_poly.pdbx_strand_id
1 'polypeptide(L)'
;MSAVLFPRQAYYERIGAAKALLPLLAPQGTQVQVGSPSVNMQFLQQLILAHTSAIPFETIDVLLGRRVSVAPVDIYDKLIHARRGGYCFEQNGLFYEALRDAGFTDVRPVAARVLWDGENSPLGRTHRLNIVTLPAEDDATGSGTRQWMVDVGFGAGVPRAPLRLDTAEPQQTIAGVMRVRTRNPVPELTGGWSENVVELQVEGGGWRPLYHFDLQPQWLRDIYMMNFVVYQESLFRGCVQAARAEGTWVRTPTPAEKDSAHAVVSATGYTFVPRGVYSVVARSDKCTTAAKPAFLVPDAALALLPGVGGVLPSAQSHPATPGELYDWMKEKLQIDFQQTRLPQYSVSRDEFERAARDRLEVFGGSGFQSPHNF
;
A
#
# COMPACT_ATOMS: atom_id res chain seq x y z
N MET A 1 26.05 8.92 12.98
CA MET A 1 25.57 9.01 11.59
C MET A 1 24.58 10.17 11.53
N SER A 2 24.76 11.14 10.65
CA SER A 2 23.77 12.21 10.46
C SER A 2 22.45 11.54 10.08
N ALA A 3 21.37 11.81 10.83
CA ALA A 3 20.05 11.34 10.45
C ALA A 3 19.72 11.95 9.09
N VAL A 4 19.43 11.11 8.10
CA VAL A 4 18.94 11.57 6.80
C VAL A 4 17.56 12.17 7.06
N LEU A 5 17.40 13.44 6.71
CA LEU A 5 16.13 14.14 6.90
C LEU A 5 15.10 13.61 5.90
N PHE A 6 13.88 13.36 6.37
CA PHE A 6 12.77 13.02 5.49
C PHE A 6 12.46 14.19 4.54
N PRO A 7 12.40 14.00 3.21
CA PRO A 7 12.16 15.06 2.23
C PRO A 7 10.68 15.44 2.17
N ARG A 8 10.18 16.01 3.27
CA ARG A 8 8.76 16.31 3.55
C ARG A 8 8.06 16.96 2.36
N GLN A 9 8.54 18.12 1.90
CA GLN A 9 7.91 18.86 0.80
C GLN A 9 7.73 17.99 -0.44
N ALA A 10 8.82 17.35 -0.89
CA ALA A 10 8.82 16.53 -2.09
C ALA A 10 7.91 15.29 -1.95
N TYR A 11 7.81 14.70 -0.76
CA TYR A 11 6.89 13.60 -0.50
C TYR A 11 5.42 14.03 -0.66
N TYR A 12 5.01 15.14 -0.02
CA TYR A 12 3.63 15.61 -0.12
C TYR A 12 3.26 16.09 -1.54
N GLU A 13 4.23 16.62 -2.29
CA GLU A 13 4.06 16.88 -3.73
C GLU A 13 3.94 15.58 -4.54
N ARG A 14 4.77 14.57 -4.24
CA ARG A 14 4.76 13.26 -4.90
C ARG A 14 3.41 12.57 -4.76
N ILE A 15 2.76 12.70 -3.60
CA ILE A 15 1.44 12.13 -3.32
C ILE A 15 0.26 13.06 -3.65
N GLY A 16 0.53 14.22 -4.26
CA GLY A 16 -0.49 15.20 -4.64
C GLY A 16 -1.21 15.86 -3.45
N ALA A 17 -0.68 15.74 -2.24
CA ALA A 17 -1.30 16.19 -1.00
C ALA A 17 -0.69 17.47 -0.42
N ALA A 18 0.19 18.16 -1.17
CA ALA A 18 0.87 19.38 -0.71
C ALA A 18 -0.10 20.51 -0.31
N LYS A 19 -1.29 20.60 -0.92
CA LYS A 19 -2.30 21.58 -0.50
C LYS A 19 -3.19 21.07 0.63
N ALA A 20 -3.40 19.77 0.70
CA ALA A 20 -4.43 19.15 1.53
C ALA A 20 -3.93 18.68 2.90
N LEU A 21 -2.67 18.21 2.99
CA LEU A 21 -2.12 17.60 4.21
C LEU A 21 -0.90 18.33 4.75
N LEU A 22 -0.03 18.83 3.87
CA LEU A 22 1.19 19.52 4.29
C LEU A 22 0.93 20.74 5.23
N PRO A 23 -0.13 21.56 5.02
CA PRO A 23 -0.42 22.68 5.94
C PRO A 23 -0.83 22.26 7.35
N LEU A 24 -1.19 20.99 7.57
CA LEU A 24 -1.57 20.46 8.88
C LEU A 24 -0.36 20.06 9.73
N LEU A 25 0.81 19.92 9.11
CA LEU A 25 2.02 19.48 9.79
C LEU A 25 2.62 20.62 10.62
N ALA A 26 2.99 20.30 11.86
CA ALA A 26 3.87 21.16 12.63
C ALA A 26 5.26 21.26 11.97
N PRO A 27 6.06 22.30 12.25
CA PRO A 27 7.44 22.39 11.75
C PRO A 27 8.25 21.13 12.06
N GLN A 28 9.14 20.74 11.14
CA GLN A 28 9.88 19.48 11.24
C GLN A 28 10.74 19.44 12.52
N GLY A 29 10.66 18.32 13.26
CA GLY A 29 11.32 18.16 14.55
C GLY A 29 10.54 18.70 15.76
N THR A 30 9.36 19.30 15.56
CA THR A 30 8.48 19.71 16.67
C THR A 30 7.72 18.51 17.22
N GLN A 31 7.62 18.39 18.54
CA GLN A 31 6.70 17.42 19.15
C GLN A 31 5.25 17.82 18.87
N VAL A 32 4.47 16.86 18.38
CA VAL A 32 3.06 17.06 18.03
C VAL A 32 2.20 16.25 18.99
N GLN A 33 1.17 16.89 19.54
CA GLN A 33 0.19 16.21 20.38
C GLN A 33 -0.72 15.33 19.52
N VAL A 34 -1.03 14.12 20.01
CA VAL A 34 -2.00 13.26 19.34
C VAL A 34 -3.40 13.87 19.43
N GLY A 35 -4.20 13.72 18.37
CA GLY A 35 -5.48 14.42 18.20
C GLY A 35 -5.32 15.78 17.51
N SER A 36 -4.11 16.28 17.30
CA SER A 36 -3.86 17.44 16.44
C SER A 36 -4.26 17.15 14.98
N PRO A 37 -4.43 18.18 14.13
CA PRO A 37 -4.80 18.00 12.72
C PRO A 37 -3.87 17.09 11.91
N SER A 38 -2.59 16.96 12.30
CA SER A 38 -1.59 16.10 11.63
C SER A 38 -1.43 14.71 12.24
N VAL A 39 -1.98 14.46 13.44
CA VAL A 39 -1.82 13.18 14.16
C VAL A 39 -3.18 12.72 14.68
N ASN A 40 -4.07 12.37 13.76
CA ASN A 40 -5.39 11.81 14.06
C ASN A 40 -5.81 10.78 12.99
N MET A 41 -6.94 10.11 13.22
CA MET A 41 -7.45 9.08 12.32
C MET A 41 -7.76 9.61 10.92
N GLN A 42 -8.36 10.79 10.81
CA GLN A 42 -8.70 11.40 9.52
C GLN A 42 -7.46 11.67 8.67
N PHE A 43 -6.41 12.23 9.28
CA PHE A 43 -5.13 12.47 8.63
C PHE A 43 -4.49 11.16 8.17
N LEU A 44 -4.46 10.13 9.04
CA LEU A 44 -3.91 8.82 8.72
C LEU A 44 -4.62 8.19 7.52
N GLN A 45 -5.96 8.20 7.51
CA GLN A 45 -6.76 7.69 6.39
C GLN A 45 -6.45 8.44 5.10
N GLN A 46 -6.46 9.77 5.10
CA GLN A 46 -6.15 10.56 3.90
C GLN A 46 -4.72 10.34 3.41
N LEU A 47 -3.75 10.19 4.32
CA LEU A 47 -2.36 9.92 3.98
C LEU A 47 -2.20 8.54 3.30
N ILE A 48 -2.86 7.50 3.82
CA ILE A 48 -2.88 6.14 3.23
C ILE A 48 -3.43 6.20 1.80
N LEU A 49 -4.55 6.89 1.60
CA LEU A 49 -5.19 7.01 0.29
C LEU A 49 -4.30 7.75 -0.70
N ALA A 50 -3.78 8.91 -0.33
CA ALA A 50 -2.91 9.71 -1.18
C ALA A 50 -1.64 8.95 -1.57
N HIS A 51 -1.02 8.23 -0.62
CA HIS A 51 0.18 7.44 -0.88
C HIS A 51 -0.10 6.31 -1.89
N THR A 52 -1.10 5.47 -1.61
CA THR A 52 -1.43 4.29 -2.45
C THR A 52 -1.98 4.67 -3.83
N SER A 53 -2.52 5.89 -3.98
CA SER A 53 -2.96 6.41 -5.28
C SER A 53 -1.84 7.05 -6.11
N ALA A 54 -0.78 7.52 -5.47
CA ALA A 54 0.28 8.22 -6.17
C ALA A 54 1.52 7.35 -6.44
N ILE A 55 1.92 6.51 -5.49
CA ILE A 55 3.15 5.72 -5.56
C ILE A 55 2.77 4.26 -5.87
N PRO A 56 3.03 3.78 -7.10
CA PRO A 56 2.59 2.45 -7.51
C PRO A 56 3.38 1.35 -6.81
N PHE A 57 2.70 0.27 -6.45
CA PHE A 57 3.37 -1.00 -6.21
C PHE A 57 3.93 -1.52 -7.53
N GLU A 58 5.18 -1.97 -7.55
CA GLU A 58 5.81 -2.56 -8.74
C GLU A 58 7.04 -3.40 -8.38
N THR A 59 7.37 -4.38 -9.21
CA THR A 59 8.53 -5.29 -9.06
C THR A 59 9.54 -5.17 -10.23
N ILE A 60 9.62 -4.01 -10.90
CA ILE A 60 10.46 -3.81 -12.10
C ILE A 60 11.94 -4.06 -11.79
N ASP A 61 12.45 -3.56 -10.67
CA ASP A 61 13.88 -3.77 -10.35
C ASP A 61 14.20 -5.25 -10.16
N VAL A 62 13.26 -6.04 -9.63
CA VAL A 62 13.39 -7.50 -9.52
C VAL A 62 13.36 -8.14 -10.91
N LEU A 63 12.44 -7.72 -11.78
CA LEU A 63 12.40 -8.15 -13.19
C LEU A 63 13.71 -7.87 -13.91
N LEU A 64 14.38 -6.77 -13.61
CA LEU A 64 15.66 -6.40 -14.21
C LEU A 64 16.87 -7.08 -13.53
N GLY A 65 16.66 -7.80 -12.42
CA GLY A 65 17.74 -8.37 -11.61
C GLY A 65 18.59 -7.31 -10.89
N ARG A 66 18.03 -6.10 -10.71
CA ARG A 66 18.67 -5.02 -9.95
C ARG A 66 18.46 -5.25 -8.46
N ARG A 67 19.40 -4.74 -7.65
CA ARG A 67 19.26 -4.74 -6.19
C ARG A 67 18.11 -3.84 -5.79
N VAL A 68 17.24 -4.34 -4.90
CA VAL A 68 16.24 -3.52 -4.23
C VAL A 68 16.79 -3.05 -2.88
N SER A 69 16.93 -1.73 -2.70
CA SER A 69 17.45 -1.16 -1.45
C SER A 69 16.32 -0.80 -0.49
N VAL A 70 16.58 -0.99 0.81
CA VAL A 70 15.69 -0.58 1.90
C VAL A 70 16.25 0.59 2.70
N ALA A 71 17.38 1.17 2.27
CA ALA A 71 17.94 2.35 2.91
C ALA A 71 17.03 3.57 2.65
N PRO A 72 16.75 4.42 3.65
CA PRO A 72 15.85 5.55 3.49
C PRO A 72 16.20 6.48 2.31
N VAL A 73 17.49 6.84 2.13
CA VAL A 73 17.94 7.70 1.02
C VAL A 73 17.58 7.08 -0.33
N ASP A 74 17.91 5.81 -0.52
CA ASP A 74 17.65 5.11 -1.79
C ASP A 74 16.15 5.00 -2.07
N ILE A 75 15.33 4.81 -1.02
CA ILE A 75 13.87 4.80 -1.12
C ILE A 75 13.36 6.18 -1.54
N TYR A 76 13.86 7.26 -0.93
CA TYR A 76 13.44 8.63 -1.26
C TYR A 76 13.81 8.97 -2.70
N ASP A 77 15.05 8.70 -3.09
CA ASP A 77 15.53 8.95 -4.44
C ASP A 77 14.70 8.18 -5.47
N LYS A 78 14.39 6.90 -5.21
CA LYS A 78 13.59 6.08 -6.12
C LYS A 78 12.12 6.48 -6.16
N LEU A 79 11.42 6.42 -5.03
CA LEU A 79 9.95 6.52 -4.99
C LEU A 79 9.47 7.98 -5.11
N ILE A 80 10.23 8.94 -4.57
CA ILE A 80 9.87 10.36 -4.57
C ILE A 80 10.48 11.07 -5.77
N HIS A 81 11.82 11.12 -5.83
CA HIS A 81 12.51 11.98 -6.79
C HIS A 81 12.51 11.41 -8.21
N ALA A 82 12.74 10.10 -8.34
CA ALA A 82 12.67 9.38 -9.62
C ALA A 82 11.24 8.94 -9.98
N ARG A 83 10.25 9.26 -9.14
CA ARG A 83 8.82 8.95 -9.35
C ARG A 83 8.54 7.49 -9.79
N ARG A 84 9.40 6.56 -9.38
CA ARG A 84 9.20 5.13 -9.52
C ARG A 84 8.20 4.66 -8.45
N GLY A 85 7.91 3.37 -8.47
CA GLY A 85 7.22 2.69 -7.40
C GLY A 85 8.19 1.86 -6.57
N GLY A 86 7.63 0.88 -5.88
CA GLY A 86 8.39 -0.14 -5.17
C GLY A 86 7.44 -1.15 -4.54
N TYR A 87 7.99 -2.25 -4.04
CA TYR A 87 7.18 -3.26 -3.36
C TYR A 87 7.08 -3.01 -1.84
N CYS A 88 6.55 -3.97 -1.08
CA CYS A 88 6.15 -3.79 0.31
C CYS A 88 7.21 -3.18 1.23
N PHE A 89 8.48 -3.58 1.09
CA PHE A 89 9.55 -3.06 1.95
C PHE A 89 9.85 -1.58 1.72
N GLU A 90 9.78 -1.13 0.46
CA GLU A 90 10.01 0.25 0.04
C GLU A 90 8.80 1.12 0.36
N GLN A 91 7.59 0.64 0.03
CA GLN A 91 6.32 1.33 0.27
C GLN A 91 6.07 1.58 1.76
N ASN A 92 6.03 0.50 2.56
CA ASN A 92 5.81 0.62 4.00
C ASN A 92 7.02 1.23 4.73
N GLY A 93 8.21 1.23 4.10
CA GLY A 93 9.39 1.97 4.56
C GLY A 93 9.26 3.47 4.40
N LEU A 94 8.88 3.93 3.21
CA LEU A 94 8.61 5.34 2.96
C LEU A 94 7.46 5.85 3.84
N PHE A 95 6.39 5.05 3.95
CA PHE A 95 5.23 5.42 4.76
C PHE A 95 5.54 5.51 6.26
N TYR A 96 6.39 4.60 6.77
CA TYR A 96 6.87 4.67 8.15
C TYR A 96 7.56 6.00 8.45
N GLU A 97 8.44 6.45 7.55
CA GLU A 97 9.12 7.74 7.71
C GLU A 97 8.15 8.92 7.58
N ALA A 98 7.18 8.85 6.67
CA ALA A 98 6.13 9.87 6.53
C ALA A 98 5.26 10.00 7.79
N LEU A 99 4.88 8.89 8.43
CA LEU A 99 4.12 8.90 9.68
C LEU A 99 4.92 9.55 10.81
N ARG A 100 6.19 9.17 10.96
CA ARG A 100 7.08 9.75 11.98
C ARG A 100 7.32 11.23 11.75
N ASP A 101 7.53 11.63 10.50
CA ASP A 101 7.70 13.04 10.13
C ASP A 101 6.42 13.86 10.40
N ALA A 102 5.24 13.28 10.18
CA ALA A 102 3.96 13.92 10.49
C ALA A 102 3.69 14.08 12.00
N GLY A 103 4.41 13.33 12.86
CA GLY A 103 4.31 13.42 14.31
C GLY A 103 3.69 12.20 15.00
N PHE A 104 3.42 11.10 14.28
CA PHE A 104 3.02 9.84 14.90
C PHE A 104 4.21 9.24 15.67
N THR A 105 4.11 9.18 17.00
CA THR A 105 5.23 8.82 17.88
C THR A 105 5.32 7.32 18.17
N ASP A 106 4.19 6.60 18.24
CA ASP A 106 4.15 5.14 18.40
C ASP A 106 3.81 4.46 17.08
N VAL A 107 4.85 4.34 16.25
CA VAL A 107 4.82 3.62 14.98
C VAL A 107 5.94 2.59 15.00
N ARG A 108 5.62 1.33 14.67
CA ARG A 108 6.62 0.27 14.51
C ARG A 108 6.41 -0.54 13.25
N PRO A 109 7.47 -0.89 12.51
CA PRO A 109 7.37 -1.86 11.43
C PRO A 109 7.25 -3.27 12.01
N VAL A 110 6.41 -4.09 11.39
CA VAL A 110 6.26 -5.53 11.67
C VAL A 110 6.39 -6.31 10.35
N ALA A 111 6.67 -7.60 10.43
CA ALA A 111 6.77 -8.45 9.25
C ALA A 111 5.69 -9.53 9.26
N ALA A 112 5.27 -9.92 8.08
CA ALA A 112 4.15 -10.83 7.85
C ALA A 112 4.55 -11.95 6.90
N ARG A 113 3.86 -13.08 7.02
CA ARG A 113 3.95 -14.24 6.12
C ARG A 113 2.74 -14.22 5.20
N VAL A 114 2.99 -14.20 3.90
CA VAL A 114 1.94 -14.15 2.89
C VAL A 114 1.25 -15.51 2.77
N LEU A 115 -0.08 -15.54 2.70
CA LEU A 115 -0.91 -16.75 2.59
C LEU A 115 -1.65 -16.82 1.24
N TRP A 116 -1.28 -15.96 0.29
CA TRP A 116 -2.01 -15.77 -0.96
C TRP A 116 -2.11 -17.05 -1.82
N ASP A 117 -1.11 -17.93 -1.73
CA ASP A 117 -1.06 -19.21 -2.45
C ASP A 117 -1.49 -20.42 -1.58
N GLY A 118 -2.12 -20.17 -0.43
CA GLY A 118 -2.68 -21.19 0.46
C GLY A 118 -1.99 -21.32 1.82
N GLU A 119 -2.63 -22.05 2.73
CA GLU A 119 -2.21 -22.19 4.14
C GLU A 119 -0.91 -23.01 4.34
N ASN A 120 -0.52 -23.80 3.33
CA ASN A 120 0.70 -24.63 3.36
C ASN A 120 1.92 -23.96 2.71
N SER A 121 1.85 -22.66 2.39
CA SER A 121 2.96 -21.97 1.74
C SER A 121 4.14 -21.83 2.74
N PRO A 122 5.34 -22.39 2.48
CA PRO A 122 6.46 -22.38 3.40
C PRO A 122 7.16 -21.00 3.41
N LEU A 123 6.39 -19.94 3.57
CA LEU A 123 6.88 -18.58 3.38
C LEU A 123 7.48 -18.04 4.68
N GLY A 124 8.73 -17.58 4.52
CA GLY A 124 9.36 -16.69 5.49
C GLY A 124 8.54 -15.40 5.67
N ARG A 125 9.02 -14.53 6.55
CA ARG A 125 8.45 -13.19 6.72
C ARG A 125 8.81 -12.32 5.51
N THR A 126 8.05 -12.47 4.44
CA THR A 126 8.32 -11.86 3.11
C THR A 126 7.56 -10.57 2.87
N HIS A 127 6.70 -10.16 3.80
CA HIS A 127 5.96 -8.90 3.74
C HIS A 127 6.29 -8.00 4.94
N ARG A 128 6.19 -6.69 4.74
CA ARG A 128 6.38 -5.65 5.78
C ARG A 128 5.13 -4.80 5.84
N LEU A 129 4.70 -4.44 7.05
CA LEU A 129 3.65 -3.44 7.31
C LEU A 129 4.00 -2.65 8.58
N ASN A 130 3.15 -1.69 8.96
CA ASN A 130 3.35 -0.86 10.16
C ASN A 130 2.20 -1.03 11.15
N ILE A 131 2.50 -0.93 12.44
CA ILE A 131 1.51 -0.79 13.51
C ILE A 131 1.58 0.65 14.02
N VAL A 132 0.41 1.28 14.13
CA VAL A 132 0.26 2.64 14.66
C VAL A 132 -0.64 2.60 15.89
N THR A 133 -0.20 3.19 16.99
CA THR A 133 -1.02 3.35 18.19
C THR A 133 -1.55 4.78 18.28
N LEU A 134 -2.85 4.93 18.52
CA LEU A 134 -3.53 6.22 18.72
C LEU A 134 -4.37 6.18 20.00
N PRO A 135 -4.64 7.32 20.67
CA PRO A 135 -5.64 7.42 21.72
C PRO A 135 -7.00 6.88 21.25
N ALA A 136 -7.71 6.19 22.14
CA ALA A 136 -9.06 5.73 21.88
C ALA A 136 -10.04 6.89 22.11
N GLU A 137 -10.64 7.41 21.03
CA GLU A 137 -11.61 8.52 21.10
C GLU A 137 -12.94 8.13 21.79
N ASP A 138 -13.22 6.83 21.89
CA ASP A 138 -14.41 6.23 22.49
C ASP A 138 -14.19 5.74 23.94
N ASP A 139 -12.99 5.93 24.50
CA ASP A 139 -12.72 5.60 25.89
C ASP A 139 -13.19 6.73 26.80
N ALA A 140 -14.26 6.47 27.57
CA ALA A 140 -14.82 7.40 28.56
C ALA A 140 -13.82 7.84 29.64
N THR A 141 -12.70 7.13 29.80
CA THR A 141 -11.62 7.49 30.73
C THR A 141 -10.57 8.42 30.11
N GLY A 142 -10.57 8.61 28.79
CA GLY A 142 -9.58 9.41 28.05
C GLY A 142 -8.13 8.89 28.15
N SER A 143 -7.93 7.66 28.63
CA SER A 143 -6.60 7.10 28.94
C SER A 143 -6.18 5.92 28.06
N GLY A 144 -7.13 5.33 27.34
CA GLY A 144 -6.92 4.18 26.47
C GLY A 144 -6.20 4.52 25.18
N THR A 145 -5.50 3.53 24.65
CA THR A 145 -4.90 3.56 23.32
C THR A 145 -5.40 2.38 22.50
N ARG A 146 -5.41 2.54 21.18
CA ARG A 146 -5.83 1.53 20.21
C ARG A 146 -4.76 1.35 19.15
N GLN A 147 -4.47 0.09 18.83
CA GLN A 147 -3.52 -0.28 17.78
C GLN A 147 -4.23 -0.53 16.46
N TRP A 148 -3.59 -0.05 15.41
CA TRP A 148 -4.06 -0.14 14.04
C TRP A 148 -2.98 -0.75 13.16
N MET A 149 -3.37 -1.74 12.36
CA MET A 149 -2.57 -2.21 11.25
C MET A 149 -2.63 -1.20 10.11
N VAL A 150 -1.47 -0.79 9.61
CA VAL A 150 -1.33 0.13 8.49
C VAL A 150 -0.41 -0.49 7.44
N ASP A 151 -0.98 -0.75 6.28
CA ASP A 151 -0.29 -1.35 5.16
C ASP A 151 -0.61 -0.57 3.88
N VAL A 152 0.43 -0.07 3.22
CA VAL A 152 0.36 0.63 1.93
C VAL A 152 1.08 -0.12 0.80
N GLY A 153 1.52 -1.36 1.06
CA GLY A 153 2.50 -2.06 0.23
C GLY A 153 2.12 -3.48 -0.21
N PHE A 154 0.89 -3.93 -0.02
CA PHE A 154 0.45 -5.30 -0.39
C PHE A 154 -0.14 -5.42 -1.82
N GLY A 155 0.41 -4.66 -2.76
CA GLY A 155 -0.04 -4.67 -4.16
C GLY A 155 -1.51 -4.28 -4.32
N ALA A 156 -2.23 -4.99 -5.19
CA ALA A 156 -3.63 -4.68 -5.49
C ALA A 156 -4.58 -4.91 -4.29
N GLY A 157 -4.23 -5.84 -3.41
CA GLY A 157 -5.01 -6.21 -2.22
C GLY A 157 -4.76 -5.36 -0.98
N VAL A 158 -4.00 -4.27 -1.09
CA VAL A 158 -3.74 -3.36 0.02
C VAL A 158 -5.06 -2.81 0.61
N PRO A 159 -5.24 -2.77 1.95
CA PRO A 159 -6.51 -2.36 2.56
C PRO A 159 -6.97 -0.95 2.18
N ARG A 160 -6.02 -0.02 2.00
CA ARG A 160 -6.28 1.43 1.80
C ARG A 160 -7.04 2.07 2.96
N ALA A 161 -6.95 1.47 4.14
CA ALA A 161 -7.49 1.95 5.39
C ALA A 161 -6.67 1.34 6.55
N PRO A 162 -6.60 2.01 7.70
CA PRO A 162 -6.09 1.38 8.91
C PRO A 162 -7.10 0.32 9.38
N LEU A 163 -6.63 -0.87 9.78
CA LEU A 163 -7.48 -1.92 10.35
C LEU A 163 -7.27 -2.02 11.87
N ARG A 164 -8.36 -2.07 12.62
CA ARG A 164 -8.34 -2.28 14.07
C ARG A 164 -7.83 -3.68 14.41
N LEU A 165 -7.03 -3.75 15.47
CA LEU A 165 -6.51 -5.01 16.02
C LEU A 165 -7.24 -5.48 17.28
N ASP A 166 -8.07 -4.63 17.88
CA ASP A 166 -8.83 -4.92 19.11
C ASP A 166 -10.21 -5.54 18.84
N THR A 167 -10.51 -5.89 17.59
CA THR A 167 -11.77 -6.50 17.19
C THR A 167 -11.59 -7.47 16.03
N ALA A 168 -12.36 -8.56 16.05
CA ALA A 168 -12.46 -9.52 14.96
C ALA A 168 -13.62 -9.22 13.99
N GLU A 169 -14.38 -8.15 14.24
CA GLU A 169 -15.52 -7.77 13.43
C GLU A 169 -15.10 -7.36 12.00
N PRO A 170 -15.95 -7.60 10.99
CA PRO A 170 -15.75 -7.07 9.64
C PRO A 170 -15.60 -5.55 9.61
N GLN A 171 -14.61 -5.08 8.86
CA GLN A 171 -14.26 -3.68 8.69
C GLN A 171 -14.34 -3.32 7.21
N GLN A 172 -15.12 -2.30 6.87
CA GLN A 172 -15.27 -1.84 5.48
C GLN A 172 -13.99 -1.13 5.03
N THR A 173 -13.44 -1.56 3.89
CA THR A 173 -12.34 -0.86 3.22
C THR A 173 -12.66 -0.65 1.75
N ILE A 174 -11.85 0.18 1.07
CA ILE A 174 -11.94 0.38 -0.39
C ILE A 174 -11.54 -0.89 -1.15
N ALA A 175 -10.69 -1.72 -0.57
CA ALA A 175 -10.28 -2.99 -1.15
C ALA A 175 -11.32 -4.12 -0.97
N GLY A 176 -12.39 -3.86 -0.22
CA GLY A 176 -13.40 -4.85 0.18
C GLY A 176 -13.55 -4.95 1.69
N VAL A 177 -14.47 -5.80 2.15
CA VAL A 177 -14.67 -6.05 3.59
C VAL A 177 -13.52 -6.92 4.09
N MET A 178 -12.79 -6.45 5.09
CA MET A 178 -11.66 -7.17 5.70
C MET A 178 -11.89 -7.40 7.18
N ARG A 179 -11.18 -8.37 7.76
CA ARG A 179 -11.12 -8.53 9.22
C ARG A 179 -9.74 -9.00 9.66
N VAL A 180 -9.44 -8.80 10.93
CA VAL A 180 -8.23 -9.31 11.57
C VAL A 180 -8.65 -10.30 12.64
N ARG A 181 -8.21 -11.57 12.55
CA ARG A 181 -8.46 -12.55 13.61
C ARG A 181 -7.16 -13.06 14.20
N THR A 182 -7.18 -13.29 15.50
CA THR A 182 -6.12 -14.02 16.19
C THR A 182 -6.37 -15.52 16.04
N ARG A 183 -5.46 -16.25 15.38
CA ARG A 183 -5.49 -17.71 15.29
C ARG A 183 -4.08 -18.27 15.33
N ASN A 184 -3.94 -19.55 15.69
CA ASN A 184 -2.66 -20.25 15.57
C ASN A 184 -2.49 -20.74 14.12
N PRO A 185 -1.58 -20.15 13.33
CA PRO A 185 -1.47 -20.47 11.91
C PRO A 185 -0.75 -21.80 11.64
N VAL A 186 0.17 -22.23 12.50
CA VAL A 186 0.96 -23.46 12.31
C VAL A 186 1.25 -24.12 13.67
N PRO A 187 0.27 -24.84 14.26
CA PRO A 187 0.38 -25.38 15.62
C PRO A 187 1.64 -26.21 15.90
N GLU A 188 2.15 -26.90 14.88
CA GLU A 188 3.31 -27.78 14.94
C GLU A 188 4.62 -27.02 15.16
N LEU A 189 4.73 -25.79 14.62
CA LEU A 189 5.92 -24.95 14.73
C LEU A 189 5.80 -23.88 15.82
N THR A 190 4.58 -23.40 16.07
CA THR A 190 4.35 -22.26 16.95
C THR A 190 4.18 -22.67 18.41
N GLY A 191 4.02 -23.96 18.74
CA GLY A 191 3.82 -24.42 20.12
C GLY A 191 2.59 -23.80 20.79
N GLY A 192 1.57 -23.43 20.01
CA GLY A 192 0.34 -22.80 20.51
C GLY A 192 0.28 -21.26 20.36
N TRP A 193 1.34 -20.60 19.89
CA TRP A 193 1.32 -19.15 19.72
C TRP A 193 0.33 -18.72 18.62
N SER A 194 -0.39 -17.63 18.89
CA SER A 194 -1.36 -17.08 17.95
C SER A 194 -0.81 -15.83 17.27
N GLU A 195 -1.13 -15.69 15.99
CA GLU A 195 -0.80 -14.51 15.19
C GLU A 195 -2.07 -13.85 14.65
N ASN A 196 -1.95 -12.59 14.25
CA ASN A 196 -3.02 -11.84 13.61
C ASN A 196 -3.10 -12.24 12.14
N VAL A 197 -4.27 -12.65 11.67
CA VAL A 197 -4.51 -13.05 10.30
C VAL A 197 -5.46 -12.07 9.65
N VAL A 198 -5.01 -11.45 8.57
CA VAL A 198 -5.83 -10.55 7.76
C VAL A 198 -6.58 -11.39 6.76
N GLU A 199 -7.90 -11.25 6.74
CA GLU A 199 -8.78 -11.97 5.83
C GLU A 199 -9.61 -10.98 5.01
N LEU A 200 -9.76 -11.25 3.72
CA LEU A 200 -10.64 -10.52 2.81
C LEU A 200 -11.90 -11.35 2.57
N GLN A 201 -13.07 -10.71 2.69
CA GLN A 201 -14.33 -11.35 2.33
C GLN A 201 -14.39 -11.56 0.81
N VAL A 202 -14.66 -12.79 0.41
CA VAL A 202 -14.92 -13.15 -0.99
C VAL A 202 -16.43 -13.28 -1.21
N GLU A 203 -16.86 -13.31 -2.47
CA GLU A 203 -18.27 -13.56 -2.78
C GLU A 203 -18.74 -14.92 -2.26
N GLY A 204 -20.03 -15.00 -1.96
CA GLY A 204 -20.59 -16.12 -1.20
C GLY A 204 -20.35 -16.00 0.31
N GLY A 205 -19.71 -14.92 0.78
CA GLY A 205 -19.52 -14.62 2.20
C GLY A 205 -18.34 -15.34 2.86
N GLY A 206 -17.55 -16.08 2.07
CA GLY A 206 -16.32 -16.74 2.54
C GLY A 206 -15.23 -15.74 2.91
N TRP A 207 -14.20 -16.23 3.60
CA TRP A 207 -13.05 -15.43 4.03
C TRP A 207 -11.77 -16.03 3.51
N ARG A 208 -10.99 -15.24 2.77
CA ARG A 208 -9.70 -15.64 2.23
C ARG A 208 -8.57 -15.01 3.06
N PRO A 209 -7.67 -15.81 3.67
CA PRO A 209 -6.51 -15.26 4.35
C PRO A 209 -5.54 -14.62 3.35
N LEU A 210 -5.01 -13.45 3.70
CA LEU A 210 -4.05 -12.70 2.89
C LEU A 210 -2.63 -12.89 3.40
N TYR A 211 -2.44 -12.66 4.69
CA TYR A 211 -1.17 -12.82 5.40
C TYR A 211 -1.42 -12.89 6.90
N HIS A 212 -0.42 -13.36 7.64
CA HIS A 212 -0.43 -13.36 9.09
C HIS A 212 0.86 -12.79 9.70
N PHE A 213 0.74 -12.18 10.87
CA PHE A 213 1.82 -11.46 11.54
C PHE A 213 1.67 -11.45 13.06
N ASP A 214 2.82 -11.38 13.74
CA ASP A 214 2.87 -11.01 15.15
C ASP A 214 3.19 -9.51 15.31
N LEU A 215 3.19 -9.02 16.54
CA LEU A 215 3.47 -7.61 16.84
C LEU A 215 4.97 -7.33 17.04
N GLN A 216 5.87 -8.27 16.70
CA GLN A 216 7.30 -8.13 16.92
C GLN A 216 7.85 -6.97 16.07
N PRO A 217 8.42 -5.93 16.70
CA PRO A 217 9.06 -4.85 15.96
C PRO A 217 10.22 -5.39 15.13
N GLN A 218 10.38 -4.88 13.91
CA GLN A 218 11.48 -5.24 13.01
C GLN A 218 12.48 -4.10 12.92
N TRP A 219 13.76 -4.40 13.09
CA TRP A 219 14.81 -3.43 12.84
C TRP A 219 15.10 -3.34 11.34
N LEU A 220 15.72 -2.25 10.91
CA LEU A 220 16.09 -2.08 9.50
C LEU A 220 17.00 -3.23 8.99
N ARG A 221 17.81 -3.82 9.88
CA ARG A 221 18.67 -4.97 9.53
C ARG A 221 17.87 -6.25 9.31
N ASP A 222 16.78 -6.46 10.05
CA ASP A 222 15.87 -7.59 9.85
C ASP A 222 15.18 -7.45 8.50
N ILE A 223 14.65 -6.24 8.22
CA ILE A 223 14.05 -5.89 6.94
C ILE A 223 15.03 -6.09 5.78
N TYR A 224 16.31 -5.71 5.96
CA TYR A 224 17.35 -5.94 4.94
C TYR A 224 17.52 -7.43 4.61
N MET A 225 17.56 -8.30 5.62
CA MET A 225 17.68 -9.75 5.43
C MET A 225 16.47 -10.33 4.71
N MET A 226 15.26 -9.95 5.14
CA MET A 226 14.00 -10.37 4.50
C MET A 226 13.94 -9.92 3.04
N ASN A 227 14.21 -8.63 2.79
CA ASN A 227 14.28 -8.04 1.46
C ASN A 227 15.29 -8.76 0.57
N PHE A 228 16.49 -9.06 1.08
CA PHE A 228 17.52 -9.78 0.34
C PHE A 228 17.02 -11.13 -0.19
N VAL A 229 16.38 -11.94 0.66
CA VAL A 229 15.78 -13.21 0.24
C VAL A 229 14.70 -12.97 -0.82
N VAL A 230 13.84 -11.98 -0.61
CA VAL A 230 12.69 -11.72 -1.49
C VAL A 230 13.12 -11.29 -2.90
N TYR A 231 14.16 -10.46 -3.09
CA TYR A 231 14.58 -10.05 -4.44
C TYR A 231 15.66 -10.95 -5.06
N GLN A 232 16.47 -11.68 -4.27
CA GLN A 232 17.52 -12.59 -4.80
C GLN A 232 17.00 -13.99 -5.11
N GLU A 233 16.23 -14.61 -4.21
CA GLU A 233 15.75 -15.99 -4.36
C GLU A 233 14.36 -16.04 -5.07
N SER A 234 14.03 -14.96 -5.77
CA SER A 234 12.68 -14.38 -5.73
C SER A 234 11.54 -15.21 -6.30
N LEU A 235 10.51 -15.38 -5.47
CA LEU A 235 9.11 -15.63 -5.80
C LEU A 235 8.56 -14.72 -6.93
N PHE A 236 9.22 -13.58 -7.22
CA PHE A 236 8.91 -12.61 -8.29
C PHE A 236 9.92 -12.59 -9.45
N ARG A 237 11.00 -13.39 -9.47
CA ARG A 237 11.95 -13.38 -10.61
C ARG A 237 11.26 -13.80 -11.92
N GLY A 238 10.19 -14.57 -11.81
CA GLY A 238 9.27 -14.91 -12.89
C GLY A 238 7.95 -14.14 -12.87
N CYS A 239 7.81 -13.07 -12.08
CA CYS A 239 6.56 -12.31 -11.97
C CYS A 239 6.81 -10.79 -11.99
N VAL A 240 6.13 -10.08 -12.89
CA VAL A 240 5.88 -8.65 -12.74
C VAL A 240 4.54 -8.48 -12.08
N GLN A 241 4.53 -7.89 -10.89
CA GLN A 241 3.31 -7.42 -10.24
C GLN A 241 3.37 -5.91 -10.15
N ALA A 242 2.29 -5.25 -10.52
CA ALA A 242 2.19 -3.83 -10.35
C ALA A 242 0.76 -3.38 -10.11
N ALA A 243 0.57 -2.39 -9.23
CA ALA A 243 -0.73 -1.88 -8.88
C ALA A 243 -0.68 -0.42 -8.43
N ARG A 244 -1.75 0.33 -8.69
CA ARG A 244 -1.91 1.70 -8.21
C ARG A 244 -3.38 2.03 -8.07
N ALA A 245 -3.76 2.63 -6.94
CA ALA A 245 -5.10 3.17 -6.80
C ALA A 245 -5.25 4.45 -7.64
N GLU A 246 -6.45 4.72 -8.12
CA GLU A 246 -6.80 6.00 -8.72
C GLU A 246 -7.65 6.78 -7.72
N GLY A 247 -7.42 8.08 -7.64
CA GLY A 247 -8.20 8.97 -6.78
C GLY A 247 -7.84 10.42 -7.04
N THR A 248 -8.67 11.33 -6.52
CA THR A 248 -8.48 12.76 -6.71
C THR A 248 -8.81 13.54 -5.45
N TRP A 249 -8.10 14.64 -5.24
CA TRP A 249 -8.42 15.60 -4.19
C TRP A 249 -9.53 16.53 -4.67
N VAL A 250 -10.62 16.61 -3.90
CA VAL A 250 -11.76 17.49 -4.18
C VAL A 250 -11.82 18.56 -3.09
N ARG A 251 -12.00 19.82 -3.49
CA ARG A 251 -12.26 20.90 -2.51
C ARG A 251 -13.59 20.64 -1.83
N THR A 252 -13.58 20.61 -0.52
CA THR A 252 -14.77 20.53 0.33
C THR A 252 -14.91 21.81 1.15
N PRO A 253 -16.13 22.20 1.57
CA PRO A 253 -16.31 23.32 2.48
C PRO A 253 -15.54 23.08 3.78
N THR A 254 -14.88 24.11 4.27
CA THR A 254 -14.30 24.13 5.62
C THR A 254 -15.40 24.27 6.68
N PRO A 255 -15.12 23.98 7.97
CA PRO A 255 -16.08 24.20 9.04
C PRO A 255 -16.62 25.64 9.10
N ALA A 256 -15.82 26.62 8.67
CA ALA A 256 -16.17 28.03 8.63
C ALA A 256 -17.05 28.43 7.43
N GLU A 257 -17.09 27.61 6.37
CA GLU A 257 -17.87 27.84 5.13
C GLU A 257 -19.22 27.08 5.14
N LYS A 258 -19.66 26.59 6.31
CA LYS A 258 -20.78 25.63 6.42
C LYS A 258 -22.15 26.31 6.37
N ASP A 259 -22.85 26.18 5.24
CA ASP A 259 -24.27 26.56 5.10
C ASP A 259 -25.24 25.36 5.09
N SER A 260 -24.73 24.12 4.97
CA SER A 260 -25.55 22.89 4.83
C SER A 260 -25.20 21.83 5.88
N ALA A 261 -26.24 21.18 6.44
CA ALA A 261 -26.12 20.13 7.45
C ALA A 261 -25.51 18.81 6.93
N HIS A 262 -25.42 18.62 5.60
CA HIS A 262 -25.00 17.35 4.98
C HIS A 262 -23.68 17.44 4.20
N ALA A 263 -23.00 18.58 4.19
CA ALA A 263 -21.71 18.71 3.49
C ALA A 263 -20.60 17.94 4.23
N VAL A 264 -19.81 17.15 3.49
CA VAL A 264 -18.57 16.56 4.01
C VAL A 264 -17.60 17.70 4.28
N VAL A 265 -17.28 17.93 5.56
CA VAL A 265 -16.36 18.98 6.00
C VAL A 265 -14.99 18.38 6.28
N SER A 266 -13.93 18.99 5.77
CA SER A 266 -12.56 18.61 6.11
C SER A 266 -11.84 19.77 6.79
N ALA A 267 -10.88 19.46 7.66
CA ALA A 267 -10.10 20.47 8.37
C ALA A 267 -9.33 21.42 7.41
N THR A 268 -9.03 20.98 6.19
CA THR A 268 -8.26 21.74 5.19
C THR A 268 -9.06 22.21 3.99
N GLY A 269 -10.35 21.90 3.93
CA GLY A 269 -11.17 22.16 2.75
C GLY A 269 -10.82 21.24 1.56
N TYR A 270 -10.18 20.09 1.79
CA TYR A 270 -9.97 19.05 0.79
C TYR A 270 -10.27 17.65 1.34
N THR A 271 -10.90 16.82 0.50
CA THR A 271 -11.13 15.39 0.77
C THR A 271 -10.61 14.57 -0.40
N PHE A 272 -9.93 13.47 -0.10
CA PHE A 272 -9.49 12.52 -1.13
C PHE A 272 -10.64 11.58 -1.50
N VAL A 273 -10.94 11.46 -2.79
CA VAL A 273 -12.00 10.61 -3.33
C VAL A 273 -11.36 9.49 -4.18
N PRO A 274 -11.44 8.22 -3.73
CA PRO A 274 -11.01 7.06 -4.52
C PRO A 274 -11.85 6.90 -5.79
N ARG A 275 -11.24 6.43 -6.87
CA ARG A 275 -11.88 6.25 -8.19
C ARG A 275 -11.72 4.86 -8.78
N GLY A 276 -10.73 4.09 -8.35
CA GLY A 276 -10.50 2.74 -8.85
C GLY A 276 -9.11 2.22 -8.51
N VAL A 277 -8.71 1.11 -9.11
CA VAL A 277 -7.38 0.54 -8.98
C VAL A 277 -6.96 -0.05 -10.32
N TYR A 278 -5.77 0.32 -10.79
CA TYR A 278 -5.08 -0.37 -11.87
C TYR A 278 -4.20 -1.46 -11.29
N SER A 279 -4.22 -2.65 -11.90
CA SER A 279 -3.33 -3.74 -11.48
C SER A 279 -3.04 -4.66 -12.66
N VAL A 280 -1.81 -5.16 -12.70
CA VAL A 280 -1.35 -6.14 -13.68
C VAL A 280 -0.45 -7.17 -12.99
N VAL A 281 -0.60 -8.42 -13.42
CA VAL A 281 0.34 -9.50 -13.14
C VAL A 281 0.74 -10.10 -14.49
N ALA A 282 2.03 -10.10 -14.78
CA ALA A 282 2.62 -10.85 -15.88
C ALA A 282 3.58 -11.88 -15.28
N ARG A 283 3.60 -13.11 -15.81
CA ARG A 283 4.27 -14.23 -15.13
C ARG A 283 4.86 -15.28 -16.07
N SER A 284 5.82 -16.07 -15.59
CA SER A 284 6.20 -17.38 -16.13
C SER A 284 5.64 -18.52 -15.28
N ASP A 285 5.83 -19.76 -15.75
CA ASP A 285 5.62 -21.00 -14.98
C ASP A 285 6.30 -21.03 -13.59
N LYS A 286 7.43 -20.34 -13.44
CA LYS A 286 8.20 -20.18 -12.18
C LYS A 286 7.60 -19.15 -11.22
N CYS A 287 6.55 -18.44 -11.63
CA CYS A 287 5.86 -17.50 -10.77
C CYS A 287 5.02 -18.27 -9.75
N THR A 288 5.45 -18.27 -8.49
CA THR A 288 4.74 -18.97 -7.42
C THR A 288 3.45 -18.26 -7.01
N THR A 289 3.34 -16.95 -7.28
CA THR A 289 2.11 -16.19 -7.02
C THR A 289 1.09 -16.48 -8.11
N ALA A 290 -0.04 -17.09 -7.75
CA ALA A 290 -1.14 -17.28 -8.69
C ALA A 290 -1.60 -15.92 -9.23
N ALA A 291 -1.53 -15.70 -10.54
CA ALA A 291 -2.06 -14.50 -11.17
C ALA A 291 -3.55 -14.41 -10.88
N LYS A 292 -3.94 -13.42 -10.06
CA LYS A 292 -5.35 -13.11 -9.81
C LYS A 292 -5.59 -11.63 -10.10
N PRO A 293 -6.70 -11.31 -10.78
CA PRO A 293 -6.86 -10.04 -11.46
C PRO A 293 -7.04 -8.85 -10.52
N ALA A 294 -6.97 -7.65 -11.12
CA ALA A 294 -7.15 -6.38 -10.46
C ALA A 294 -8.46 -6.33 -9.65
N PHE A 295 -8.38 -5.87 -8.40
CA PHE A 295 -9.56 -5.56 -7.60
C PHE A 295 -10.17 -4.25 -8.12
N LEU A 296 -11.35 -4.32 -8.74
CA LEU A 296 -12.19 -3.12 -8.85
C LEU A 296 -12.75 -2.81 -7.47
N VAL A 297 -12.69 -1.53 -7.10
CA VAL A 297 -13.33 -0.99 -5.91
C VAL A 297 -14.84 -1.17 -6.06
N PRO A 298 -15.55 -1.91 -5.18
CA PRO A 298 -17.00 -2.03 -5.26
C PRO A 298 -17.69 -0.67 -5.08
N ASP A 299 -18.90 -0.51 -5.63
CA ASP A 299 -19.78 0.66 -5.42
C ASP A 299 -19.98 1.00 -3.92
N ALA A 300 -19.80 0.04 -3.02
CA ALA A 300 -19.85 0.24 -1.57
C ALA A 300 -18.80 1.26 -1.06
N ALA A 301 -17.66 1.43 -1.74
CA ALA A 301 -16.68 2.46 -1.38
C ALA A 301 -17.11 3.88 -1.82
N LEU A 302 -17.92 3.98 -2.88
CA LEU A 302 -18.59 5.23 -3.29
C LEU A 302 -19.73 5.57 -2.32
N ALA A 303 -20.38 4.56 -1.73
CA ALA A 303 -21.44 4.73 -0.73
C ALA A 303 -20.94 5.32 0.61
N LEU A 304 -19.63 5.23 0.91
CA LEU A 304 -19.02 5.89 2.07
C LEU A 304 -18.89 7.43 1.91
N LEU A 305 -19.21 7.97 0.73
CA LEU A 305 -19.18 9.40 0.42
C LEU A 305 -20.46 9.80 -0.35
N PRO A 306 -21.60 10.02 0.36
CA PRO A 306 -22.85 10.40 -0.31
C PRO A 306 -22.68 11.68 -1.14
N GLY A 307 -23.01 11.60 -2.44
CA GLY A 307 -23.04 12.75 -3.35
C GLY A 307 -21.90 12.86 -4.37
N VAL A 308 -20.92 11.93 -4.37
CA VAL A 308 -19.81 11.97 -5.35
C VAL A 308 -19.92 10.79 -6.30
N GLY A 309 -20.66 10.98 -7.41
CA GLY A 309 -20.72 10.01 -8.51
C GLY A 309 -19.34 9.72 -9.09
N GLY A 310 -19.03 8.44 -9.27
CA GLY A 310 -17.85 7.95 -9.99
C GLY A 310 -18.25 6.88 -10.98
N VAL A 311 -17.85 7.05 -12.24
CA VAL A 311 -17.95 6.00 -13.25
C VAL A 311 -16.76 5.06 -13.05
N LEU A 312 -17.00 3.77 -12.81
CA LEU A 312 -15.94 2.77 -12.80
C LEU A 312 -15.20 2.79 -14.15
N PRO A 313 -13.86 2.64 -14.18
CA PRO A 313 -13.16 2.46 -15.43
C PRO A 313 -13.77 1.28 -16.21
N SER A 314 -14.10 1.49 -17.49
CA SER A 314 -14.57 0.43 -18.38
C SER A 314 -13.59 -0.75 -18.40
N ALA A 315 -14.07 -1.96 -18.65
CA ALA A 315 -13.21 -3.14 -18.84
C ALA A 315 -12.03 -2.79 -19.77
N GLN A 316 -10.81 -2.87 -19.24
CA GLN A 316 -9.60 -2.49 -19.99
C GLN A 316 -8.95 -3.71 -20.60
N SER A 317 -8.41 -3.55 -21.82
CA SER A 317 -7.49 -4.53 -22.39
C SER A 317 -6.22 -4.58 -21.54
N HIS A 318 -5.92 -5.75 -21.01
CA HIS A 318 -4.64 -5.99 -20.35
C HIS A 318 -3.52 -6.05 -21.39
N PRO A 319 -2.29 -5.61 -21.04
CA PRO A 319 -1.16 -5.73 -21.95
C PRO A 319 -0.90 -7.20 -22.28
N ALA A 320 -0.68 -7.50 -23.56
CA ALA A 320 -0.41 -8.82 -24.10
C ALA A 320 1.05 -9.00 -24.53
N THR A 321 1.81 -7.91 -24.62
CA THR A 321 3.24 -7.94 -24.97
C THR A 321 4.10 -7.18 -23.95
N PRO A 322 5.41 -7.44 -23.89
CA PRO A 322 6.36 -6.64 -23.10
C PRO A 322 6.28 -5.13 -23.37
N GLY A 323 6.14 -4.74 -24.64
CA GLY A 323 6.06 -3.33 -25.03
C GLY A 323 4.76 -2.70 -24.58
N GLU A 324 3.64 -3.40 -24.73
CA GLU A 324 2.34 -2.96 -24.19
C GLU A 324 2.36 -2.88 -22.66
N LEU A 325 3.05 -3.80 -21.97
CA LEU A 325 3.19 -3.75 -20.52
C LEU A 325 3.97 -2.52 -20.07
N TYR A 326 5.08 -2.19 -20.75
CA TYR A 326 5.84 -0.98 -20.50
C TYR A 326 4.98 0.28 -20.66
N ASP A 327 4.28 0.38 -21.79
CA ASP A 327 3.43 1.54 -22.10
C ASP A 327 2.24 1.65 -21.13
N TRP A 328 1.61 0.52 -20.78
CA TRP A 328 0.53 0.43 -19.80
C TRP A 328 1.00 0.86 -18.40
N MET A 329 2.17 0.40 -17.95
CA MET A 329 2.72 0.80 -16.65
C MET A 329 3.04 2.30 -16.62
N LYS A 330 3.57 2.85 -17.71
CA LYS A 330 3.81 4.29 -17.85
C LYS A 330 2.51 5.08 -17.77
N GLU A 331 1.47 4.68 -18.49
CA GLU A 331 0.20 5.40 -18.57
C GLU A 331 -0.63 5.24 -17.29
N LYS A 332 -0.92 3.99 -16.90
CA LYS A 332 -1.89 3.66 -15.84
C LYS A 332 -1.29 3.73 -14.44
N LEU A 333 0.00 3.44 -14.30
CA LEU A 333 0.70 3.53 -13.01
C LEU A 333 1.49 4.84 -12.85
N GLN A 334 1.55 5.66 -13.91
CA GLN A 334 2.31 6.92 -13.93
C GLN A 334 3.77 6.74 -13.49
N ILE A 335 4.37 5.62 -13.89
CA ILE A 335 5.78 5.33 -13.64
C ILE A 335 6.63 6.15 -14.59
N ASP A 336 7.59 6.89 -14.02
CA ASP A 336 8.60 7.57 -14.81
C ASP A 336 9.83 6.67 -15.02
N PHE A 337 9.88 6.04 -16.18
CA PHE A 337 10.96 5.15 -16.58
C PHE A 337 12.24 5.89 -17.03
N GLN A 338 12.20 7.20 -17.27
CA GLN A 338 13.32 7.93 -17.90
C GLN A 338 13.84 9.00 -16.95
N GLN A 339 14.99 8.72 -16.32
CA GLN A 339 15.56 9.59 -15.29
C GLN A 339 16.82 10.28 -15.79
N THR A 340 16.77 11.61 -15.92
CA THR A 340 17.96 12.41 -16.26
C THR A 340 18.84 12.69 -15.04
N ARG A 341 18.23 12.93 -13.87
CA ARG A 341 18.96 13.31 -12.64
C ARG A 341 19.39 12.10 -11.79
N LEU A 342 18.66 10.99 -11.91
CA LEU A 342 18.95 9.75 -11.20
C LEU A 342 18.99 8.57 -12.18
N PRO A 343 19.98 8.56 -13.11
CA PRO A 343 20.03 7.60 -14.23
C PRO A 343 20.06 6.15 -13.77
N GLN A 344 20.49 5.84 -12.55
CA GLN A 344 20.45 4.51 -11.96
C GLN A 344 19.03 3.93 -11.82
N TYR A 345 17.99 4.77 -11.74
CA TYR A 345 16.59 4.34 -11.72
C TYR A 345 15.92 4.38 -13.09
N SER A 346 16.63 4.84 -14.12
CA SER A 346 16.18 4.81 -15.50
C SER A 346 16.09 3.37 -15.99
N VAL A 347 15.06 3.08 -16.77
CA VAL A 347 14.85 1.80 -17.44
C VAL A 347 14.46 2.11 -18.88
N SER A 348 15.31 1.72 -19.82
CA SER A 348 14.97 1.88 -21.24
C SER A 348 13.88 0.89 -21.64
N ARG A 349 13.09 1.23 -22.67
CA ARG A 349 12.10 0.32 -23.24
C ARG A 349 12.76 -1.01 -23.63
N ASP A 350 13.88 -0.96 -24.34
CA ASP A 350 14.55 -2.17 -24.80
C ASP A 350 15.06 -3.04 -23.66
N GLU A 351 15.58 -2.43 -22.58
CA GLU A 351 16.00 -3.16 -21.39
C GLU A 351 14.83 -3.87 -20.71
N PHE A 352 13.74 -3.14 -20.49
CA PHE A 352 12.52 -3.70 -19.91
C PHE A 352 11.98 -4.84 -20.77
N GLU A 353 11.83 -4.63 -22.08
CA GLU A 353 11.28 -5.65 -22.96
C GLU A 353 12.16 -6.89 -23.06
N ARG A 354 13.49 -6.73 -23.10
CA ARG A 354 14.41 -7.88 -23.08
C ARG A 354 14.24 -8.69 -21.80
N ALA A 355 14.24 -8.03 -20.64
CA ALA A 355 14.07 -8.72 -19.36
C ALA A 355 12.68 -9.40 -19.24
N ALA A 356 11.64 -8.75 -19.73
CA ALA A 356 10.29 -9.30 -19.76
C ALA A 356 10.18 -10.52 -20.68
N ARG A 357 10.76 -10.49 -21.89
CA ARG A 357 10.80 -11.65 -22.80
C ARG A 357 11.56 -12.84 -22.23
N ASP A 358 12.62 -12.57 -21.47
CA ASP A 358 13.48 -13.60 -20.88
C ASP A 358 12.84 -14.29 -19.67
N ARG A 359 11.93 -13.61 -18.96
CA ARG A 359 11.45 -14.04 -17.62
C ARG A 359 9.94 -14.25 -17.51
N LEU A 360 9.16 -13.79 -18.49
CA LEU A 360 7.70 -13.83 -18.47
C LEU A 360 7.18 -14.55 -19.72
N GLU A 361 6.10 -15.32 -19.54
CA GLU A 361 5.48 -16.13 -20.59
C GLU A 361 4.02 -15.73 -20.83
N VAL A 362 3.33 -15.34 -19.75
CA VAL A 362 1.91 -14.96 -19.72
C VAL A 362 1.80 -13.48 -19.37
N PHE A 363 1.18 -12.73 -20.28
CA PHE A 363 0.87 -11.32 -20.12
C PHE A 363 -0.64 -11.16 -19.94
N GLY A 364 -1.04 -10.45 -18.88
CA GLY A 364 -2.44 -10.20 -18.56
C GLY A 364 -3.13 -11.36 -17.84
N GLY A 365 -3.96 -11.01 -16.85
CA GLY A 365 -5.00 -11.90 -16.33
C GLY A 365 -6.22 -11.85 -17.24
N SER A 366 -7.05 -12.90 -17.20
CA SER A 366 -8.32 -12.97 -17.94
C SER A 366 -9.35 -11.98 -17.40
N GLY A 367 -9.24 -10.70 -17.76
CA GLY A 367 -10.16 -9.64 -17.35
C GLY A 367 -10.40 -9.55 -15.83
N PHE A 368 -11.36 -8.72 -15.42
CA PHE A 368 -11.88 -8.77 -14.06
C PHE A 368 -12.52 -10.15 -13.81
N GLN A 369 -11.83 -11.00 -13.06
CA GLN A 369 -12.47 -12.05 -12.30
C GLN A 369 -12.47 -11.57 -10.86
N SER A 370 -13.62 -11.04 -10.46
CA SER A 370 -13.96 -10.92 -9.05
C SER A 370 -13.61 -12.22 -8.30
N PRO A 371 -13.47 -12.24 -6.96
CA PRO A 371 -13.02 -13.40 -6.19
C PRO A 371 -13.81 -14.72 -6.36
N HIS A 372 -14.79 -14.76 -7.26
CA HIS A 372 -15.83 -15.76 -7.51
C HIS A 372 -15.32 -17.03 -8.22
N ASN A 373 -14.17 -17.00 -8.89
CA ASN A 373 -13.71 -18.10 -9.75
C ASN A 373 -12.46 -18.85 -9.26
N PHE A 374 -12.10 -18.75 -7.97
CA PHE A 374 -11.02 -19.55 -7.38
C PHE A 374 -11.33 -20.04 -5.98
#